data_AF-A0A357ZK93-F1
#
_entry.id   AF-A0A357ZK93-F1
#
_cell.length_a   1.000
_cell.length_b   1.000
_cell.length_c   1.000
_cell.angle_alpha   90.00
_cell.angle_beta   90.00
_cell.angle_gamma   90.00
#
_symmetry.space_group_name_H-M   'P 1'
#
loop_
_entity.id
_entity.type
_entity.pdbx_description
1 polymer ?
#
loop_
_entity_poly.entity_id
_entity_poly.type
_entity_poly.pdbx_seq_one_letter_code
_entity_poly.pdbx_strand_id
1 'polypeptide(L)' 'MNKKALITGGAMGIGREIARQLLESGVDVVIADLQETVFV' A
#
# COMPACT_ATOMS: atom_id res chain seq x y z
N MET A 1 4.15 8.36 -19.07
CA MET A 1 4.07 8.52 -17.59
C MET A 1 3.42 7.27 -17.04
N ASN A 2 4.04 6.64 -16.03
CA ASN A 2 3.39 5.53 -15.31
C ASN A 2 2.36 6.10 -14.33
N LYS A 3 1.24 5.39 -14.14
CA LYS A 3 0.24 5.75 -13.13
C LYS A 3 0.84 5.54 -11.74
N LYS A 4 0.41 6.36 -10.78
CA LYS A 4 0.83 6.24 -9.37
C LYS A 4 -0.40 6.13 -8.46
N ALA A 5 -0.30 5.32 -7.42
CA ALA A 5 -1.36 5.15 -6.42
C ALA A 5 -0.82 5.38 -5.00
N LEU A 6 -1.56 6.16 -4.20
CA LEU A 6 -1.36 6.32 -2.77
C LEU A 6 -2.40 5.49 -2.03
N ILE A 7 -1.98 4.61 -1.13
CA ILE A 7 -2.86 3.70 -0.40
C ILE A 7 -2.67 3.91 1.10
N THR A 8 -3.74 4.29 1.79
CA THR A 8 -3.80 4.30 3.26
C THR A 8 -4.24 2.95 3.80
N GLY A 9 -3.68 2.47 4.91
CA GLY A 9 -4.01 1.14 5.44
C GLY A 9 -3.49 -0.02 4.56
N GLY A 10 -2.44 0.25 3.76
CA GLY A 10 -1.91 -0.67 2.76
C GLY A 10 -0.92 -1.73 3.29
N ALA A 11 -0.55 -1.69 4.57
CA ALA A 11 0.41 -2.63 5.14
C ALA A 11 -0.19 -4.03 5.37
N MET A 12 -1.53 -4.15 5.43
CA MET A 12 -2.21 -5.42 5.69
C MET A 12 -3.57 -5.54 5.02
N GLY A 13 -4.18 -6.73 5.15
CA GLY A 13 -5.55 -7.02 4.73
C GLY A 13 -5.86 -6.60 3.28
N ILE A 14 -7.00 -5.93 3.11
CA ILE A 14 -7.51 -5.49 1.80
C ILE A 14 -6.58 -4.46 1.16
N GLY A 15 -6.03 -3.52 1.95
CA GLY A 15 -5.13 -2.49 1.41
C GLY A 15 -3.87 -3.08 0.79
N ARG A 16 -3.30 -4.12 1.40
CA ARG A 16 -2.16 -4.86 0.86
C ARG A 16 -2.48 -5.57 -0.45
N GLU A 17 -3.65 -6.18 -0.54
CA GLU A 17 -4.05 -6.91 -1.75
C GLU A 17 -4.33 -5.97 -2.92
N ILE A 18 -4.94 -4.80 -2.66
CA ILE A 18 -5.09 -3.73 -3.65
C ILE A 18 -3.70 -3.26 -4.13
N ALA A 19 -2.75 -3.03 -3.22
CA ALA A 19 -1.38 -2.64 -3.57
C ALA A 19 -0.71 -3.67 -4.49
N ARG A 20 -0.86 -4.96 -4.17
CA ARG A 20 -0.32 -6.07 -4.98
C ARG A 20 -0.87 -6.05 -6.41
N GLN A 21 -2.18 -5.97 -6.58
CA GLN A 21 -2.81 -5.97 -7.91
C GLN A 21 -2.43 -4.73 -8.73
N LEU A 22 -2.30 -3.56 -8.08
CA LEU A 22 -1.85 -2.34 -8.75
C LEU A 22 -0.41 -2.45 -9.24
N LEU A 23 0.49 -3.00 -8.42
CA LEU A 23 1.87 -3.29 -8.82
C LEU A 23 1.92 -4.26 -10.01
N GLU A 24 1.12 -5.33 -10.01
CA GLU A 24 1.03 -6.28 -11.13
C GLU A 24 0.55 -5.63 -12.43
N SER A 25 -0.26 -4.58 -12.33
CA SER A 25 -0.71 -3.78 -13.48
C SER A 25 0.28 -2.69 -13.92
N GLY A 26 1.46 -2.61 -13.30
CA GLY A 26 2.51 -1.64 -13.64
C GLY A 26 2.31 -0.24 -13.06
N VAL A 27 1.55 -0.12 -11.98
CA VAL A 27 1.35 1.15 -11.25
C VAL A 27 2.41 1.27 -10.15
N ASP A 28 3.03 2.44 -10.02
CA ASP A 28 3.90 2.73 -8.88
C ASP A 28 3.03 2.97 -7.64
N VAL A 29 3.26 2.23 -6.55
CA VAL A 29 2.44 2.31 -5.34
C VAL A 29 3.22 2.90 -4.17
N VAL A 30 2.61 3.87 -3.47
CA VAL A 30 3.04 4.39 -2.17
C VAL A 30 2.06 3.91 -1.11
N ILE A 31 2.56 3.26 -0.06
CA ILE A 31 1.78 2.83 1.09
C ILE A 31 1.99 3.83 2.23
N ALA A 32 0.91 4.36 2.78
CA ALA A 32 0.89 5.23 3.95
C ALA A 32 0.05 4.59 5.05
N ASP A 33 0.68 3.83 5.95
CA ASP A 33 0.01 3.14 7.04
C ASP A 33 0.49 3.66 8.40
N LEU A 34 -0.26 3.34 9.45
CA LEU A 34 0.16 3.55 10.83
C LEU A 34 1.21 2.51 11.18
N GLN A 35 2.38 2.98 11.64
CA GLN A 35 3.34 2.11 12.29
C GLN A 35 2.84 1.83 13.71
N GLU A 36 2.37 0.62 13.94
CA GLU A 36 2.00 0.19 15.29
C GLU A 36 3.28 0.12 16.14
N THR A 37 3.40 1.01 17.12
CA THR A 37 4.50 1.00 18.08
C THR A 37 3.98 0.36 19.34
N VAL A 38 4.34 -0.89 19.58
CA VAL A 38 4.05 -1.54 20.87
C VAL A 38 5.05 -1.00 21.86
N PHE A 39 4.63 -0.10 22.76
CA PHE A 39 5.41 0.24 23.93
C PHE A 39 5.41 -0.98 24.86
N VAL A 40 6.50 -1.75 24.82
CA VAL A 40 6.84 -2.76 25.84
C VAL A 40 7.79 -2.15 26.86
#